data_AF-A0A822ER95-F1
#
_entry.id   AF-A0A822ER95-F1
#
_cell.length_a   1.000
_cell.length_b   1.000
_cell.length_c   1.000
_cell.angle_alpha   90.00
_cell.angle_beta   90.00
_cell.angle_gamma   90.00
#
_symmetry.space_group_name_H-M   'P 1'
#
loop_
_entity.id
_entity.type
_entity.pdbx_description
1 polymer ?
#
loop_
_entity_poly.entity_id
_entity_poly.type
_entity_poly.pdbx_seq_one_letter_code
_entity_poly.pdbx_strand_id
1 'polypeptide(L)'
;MPYPDDIPFIHGLDLSERFFFDIVKPLLDEYYPSLQYTACRLGHGSDVLGFDTNQSRDHDWGPKFDLLLENETHIDELELF
;
A
#
# COMPACT_ATOMS: atom_id res chain seq x y z
N MET A 1 -22.92 -2.28 13.75
CA MET A 1 -21.85 -1.71 12.92
C MET A 1 -20.90 -1.00 13.86
N PRO A 2 -19.66 -1.46 14.03
CA PRO A 2 -18.68 -0.71 14.80
C PRO A 2 -18.50 0.66 14.16
N TYR A 3 -18.39 1.71 14.99
CA TYR A 3 -18.03 3.04 14.49
C TYR A 3 -16.54 3.01 14.10
N PRO A 4 -16.08 3.84 13.15
CA PRO A 4 -14.68 3.85 12.69
C PRO A 4 -13.64 4.01 13.83
N ASP A 5 -14.07 4.53 14.98
CA ASP A 5 -13.30 4.70 16.22
C ASP A 5 -13.05 3.38 16.99
N ASP A 6 -13.76 2.29 16.68
CA ASP A 6 -13.55 0.99 17.31
C ASP A 6 -12.33 0.25 16.74
N ILE A 7 -11.80 0.71 15.61
CA ILE A 7 -10.58 0.17 15.00
C ILE A 7 -9.39 0.94 15.56
N PRO A 8 -8.44 0.27 16.24
CA PRO A 8 -7.23 0.92 16.74
C PRO A 8 -6.52 1.67 15.62
N PHE A 9 -6.00 2.86 15.94
CA PHE A 9 -5.22 3.64 15.01
C PHE A 9 -3.99 2.86 14.52
N ILE A 10 -3.75 2.93 13.22
CA ILE A 10 -2.52 2.47 12.59
C ILE A 10 -2.05 3.58 11.65
N HIS A 11 -0.75 3.88 11.68
CA HIS A 11 -0.16 4.83 10.73
C HIS A 11 -0.32 4.28 9.31
N GLY A 12 -0.61 5.16 8.35
CA GLY A 12 -0.85 4.76 6.96
C GLY A 12 0.36 4.03 6.35
N LEU A 13 1.58 4.41 6.77
CA LEU A 13 2.81 3.73 6.35
C LEU A 13 2.89 2.29 6.87
N ASP A 14 2.59 2.05 8.14
CA ASP A 14 2.56 0.70 8.74
C ASP A 14 1.49 -0.17 8.09
N LEU A 15 0.31 0.41 7.81
CA LEU A 15 -0.77 -0.29 7.12
C LEU A 15 -0.37 -0.68 5.68
N SER A 16 0.27 0.24 4.97
CA SER A 16 0.70 0.04 3.60
C SER A 16 1.84 -0.98 3.48
N GLU A 17 2.80 -0.96 4.43
CA GLU A 17 3.86 -1.95 4.52
C GLU A 17 3.29 -3.36 4.72
N ARG A 18 2.38 -3.52 5.69
CA ARG A 18 1.71 -4.81 5.93
C ARG A 18 0.93 -5.27 4.72
N PHE A 19 0.15 -4.39 4.11
CA PHE A 19 -0.61 -4.71 2.90
C PHE A 19 0.31 -5.20 1.77
N PHE A 20 1.45 -4.53 1.56
CA PHE A 20 2.42 -4.94 0.57
C PHE A 20 2.97 -6.34 0.87
N PHE A 21 3.46 -6.59 2.08
CA PHE A 21 4.09 -7.88 2.40
C PHE A 21 3.10 -9.04 2.52
N ASP A 22 1.91 -8.79 3.07
CA ASP A 22 0.94 -9.85 3.37
C ASP A 22 0.09 -10.23 2.16
N ILE A 23 -0.19 -9.27 1.26
CA ILE A 23 -1.12 -9.47 0.14
C ILE A 23 -0.43 -9.31 -1.21
N VAL A 24 0.24 -8.18 -1.45
CA VAL A 24 0.73 -7.84 -2.80
C VAL A 24 1.95 -8.67 -3.18
N LYS A 25 2.94 -8.77 -2.29
CA LYS A 25 4.19 -9.48 -2.57
C LYS A 25 3.93 -10.95 -2.92
N PRO A 26 3.10 -11.72 -2.19
CA PRO A 26 2.76 -13.08 -2.59
C PRO A 26 2.14 -13.17 -4.00
N LEU A 27 1.27 -12.23 -4.37
CA LEU A 27 0.68 -12.18 -5.71
C LEU A 27 1.73 -11.88 -6.79
N LEU A 28 2.63 -10.93 -6.53
CA LEU A 28 3.74 -10.64 -7.45
C LEU A 28 4.67 -11.85 -7.60
N ASP A 29 4.98 -12.54 -6.49
CA ASP A 29 5.83 -13.74 -6.51
C ASP A 29 5.15 -14.89 -7.29
N GLU A 30 3.82 -15.02 -7.21
CA GLU A 30 3.05 -16.06 -7.90
C GLU A 30 2.88 -15.78 -9.40
N TYR A 31 2.39 -14.60 -9.75
CA TYR A 31 2.00 -14.26 -11.13
C TYR A 31 3.14 -13.64 -11.94
N TYR A 32 4.10 -13.00 -11.27
CA TYR A 32 5.22 -12.30 -11.91
C TYR A 32 6.57 -12.59 -11.23
N PRO A 33 6.98 -13.88 -11.09
CA PRO A 33 8.15 -14.28 -10.29
C PRO A 33 9.49 -13.68 -10.72
N SER A 34 9.59 -13.22 -11.98
CA SER A 34 10.81 -12.62 -12.53
C SER A 34 10.77 -11.09 -12.54
N LEU A 35 9.66 -10.48 -12.12
CA LEU A 35 9.47 -9.03 -12.18
C LEU A 35 10.47 -8.33 -11.25
N GLN A 36 11.28 -7.46 -11.83
CA GLN A 36 12.14 -6.55 -11.08
C GLN A 36 11.33 -5.30 -10.75
N TYR A 37 11.23 -4.97 -9.46
CA TYR A 37 10.50 -3.82 -9.01
C TYR A 37 11.11 -3.23 -7.73
N THR A 38 10.77 -1.97 -7.45
CA THR A 38 10.94 -1.36 -6.13
C THR A 38 9.57 -0.96 -5.61
N ALA A 39 9.18 -1.47 -4.44
CA ALA A 39 7.99 -1.04 -3.74
C ALA A 39 8.38 0.04 -2.72
N CYS A 40 7.67 1.17 -2.73
CA CYS A 40 7.91 2.26 -1.81
C CYS A 40 6.64 3.07 -1.58
N ARG A 41 6.70 4.03 -0.67
CA ARG A 41 5.63 5.02 -0.48
C ARG A 41 6.21 6.40 -0.73
N LEU A 42 5.77 7.07 -1.79
CA LEU A 42 6.24 8.40 -2.17
C LEU A 42 5.11 9.43 -2.09
N GLY A 43 5.51 10.69 -1.90
CA GLY A 43 4.58 11.83 -1.89
C GLY A 43 4.71 12.70 -0.65
N HIS A 44 3.70 13.53 -0.44
CA HIS A 44 3.68 14.58 0.58
C HIS A 44 2.57 14.35 1.64
N GLY A 45 2.03 13.14 1.73
CA GLY A 45 1.01 12.80 2.72
C GLY A 45 1.56 12.78 4.15
N SER A 46 0.69 12.91 5.15
CA SER A 46 1.09 12.83 6.57
C SER A 46 1.67 11.48 6.94
N ASP A 47 1.30 10.42 6.22
CA ASP A 47 1.88 9.08 6.31
C ASP A 47 3.38 9.10 5.97
N VAL A 48 3.74 9.71 4.83
CA VAL A 48 5.13 9.81 4.36
C VAL A 48 5.96 10.77 5.23
N LEU A 49 5.36 11.87 5.67
CA LEU A 49 6.06 12.89 6.46
C LEU A 49 6.14 12.56 7.96
N GLY A 50 5.49 11.50 8.43
CA GLY A 50 5.51 11.08 9.83
C GLY A 50 4.59 11.90 10.76
N PHE A 51 3.54 12.51 10.22
CA PHE A 51 2.57 13.33 10.96
C PHE A 51 1.19 12.69 11.08
N ASP A 52 1.07 11.40 10.75
CA ASP A 52 -0.20 10.69 10.80
C ASP A 52 -0.81 10.64 12.20
N THR A 53 -2.09 10.96 12.29
CA THR A 53 -2.91 10.89 13.50
C THR A 53 -4.23 10.19 13.21
N ASN A 54 -5.02 9.92 14.26
CA ASN A 54 -6.38 9.39 14.11
C ASN A 54 -7.22 10.17 13.09
N GLN A 55 -7.12 11.50 13.10
CA GLN A 55 -7.89 12.35 12.20
C GLN A 55 -7.48 12.16 10.74
N SER A 56 -6.21 11.84 10.45
CA SER A 56 -5.70 11.62 9.08
C SER A 56 -6.49 10.55 8.31
N ARG A 57 -7.23 9.67 8.99
CA ARG A 57 -8.11 8.67 8.37
C ARG A 57 -9.26 9.27 7.56
N ASP A 58 -9.56 10.56 7.72
CA ASP A 58 -10.63 11.25 7.02
C ASP A 58 -10.28 11.68 5.58
N HIS A 59 -9.00 11.63 5.19
CA HIS A 59 -8.56 12.00 3.85
C HIS A 59 -7.29 11.28 3.41
N ASP A 60 -7.35 10.65 2.23
CA ASP A 60 -6.18 10.04 1.56
C ASP A 60 -5.39 9.07 2.47
N TRP A 61 -6.09 8.35 3.34
CA TRP A 61 -5.53 7.31 4.22
C TRP A 61 -6.01 5.93 3.77
N GLY A 62 -5.14 4.93 3.88
CA GLY A 62 -5.44 3.54 3.52
C GLY A 62 -4.19 2.79 3.04
N PRO A 63 -4.35 1.51 2.64
CA PRO A 63 -3.26 0.71 2.11
C PRO A 63 -2.90 1.18 0.69
N LYS A 64 -1.80 1.91 0.56
CA LYS A 64 -1.34 2.44 -0.73
C LYS A 64 0.18 2.43 -0.82
N PHE A 65 0.71 2.19 -2.00
CA PHE A 65 2.14 2.20 -2.27
C PHE A 65 2.37 2.44 -3.75
N ASP A 66 3.60 2.77 -4.08
CA ASP A 66 4.10 2.95 -5.44
C ASP A 66 4.97 1.74 -5.80
N LEU A 67 4.68 1.14 -6.95
CA LEU A 67 5.49 0.08 -7.53
C LEU A 67 6.27 0.64 -8.73
N LEU A 68 7.58 0.81 -8.55
CA LEU A 68 8.47 1.27 -9.60
C LEU A 68 8.96 0.07 -10.40
N LEU A 69 8.73 0.09 -11.71
CA LEU A 69 9.11 -0.96 -12.64
C LEU A 69 10.27 -0.50 -13.52
N GLU A 70 10.97 -1.45 -14.11
CA GLU A 70 11.89 -1.14 -15.21
C GLU A 70 11.13 -0.53 -16.39
N ASN A 71 11.78 0.38 -17.12
CA ASN A 71 11.18 1.08 -18.24
C ASN A 71 10.64 0.08 -19.28
N GLU A 72 9.49 0.39 -19.89
CA GLU A 72 8.76 -0.48 -20.84
C GLU A 72 8.16 -1.78 -20.27
N THR A 73 8.30 -2.05 -18.97
CA THR A 73 7.62 -3.19 -18.32
C THR A 73 6.11 -2.94 -18.25
N HIS A 74 5.33 -3.90 -18.74
CA HIS A 74 3.87 -3.91 -18.60
C HIS A 74 3.44 -5.05 -17.69
N ILE A 75 2.50 -4.76 -16.80
CA ILE A 75 1.85 -5.74 -15.94
C ILE A 75 0.37 -5.70 -16.31
N ASP A 76 -0.20 -6.85 -16.64
CA ASP A 76 -1.61 -6.95 -16.97
C ASP A 76 -2.46 -6.76 -15.70
N GLU A 77 -3.68 -6.26 -15.89
CA GLU A 77 -4.65 -6.22 -14.80
C GLU A 77 -5.03 -7.67 -14.42
N LEU A 78 -4.81 -8.00 -13.14
CA LEU A 78 -5.23 -9.28 -12.60
C LEU A 78 -6.66 -9.14 -12.07
N GLU A 79 -7.63 -9.72 -12.78
CA GLU A 79 -8.98 -9.93 -12.24
C GLU A 79 -8.93 -11.07 -11.22
N LEU A 80 -8.80 -10.73 -9.93
CA LEU A 80 -8.71 -11.73 -8.87
C LEU A 80 -10.09 -12.23 -8.38
N PHE A 81 -11.21 -11.62 -8.79
CA PHE A 81 -12.59 -12.08 -8.52
C PHE A 81 -13.61 -11.30 -9.34
#